data_AF-A0A4U1B7T4-F1
#
_entry.id   AF-A0A4U1B7T4-F1
#
_cell.length_a   1.000
_cell.length_b   1.000
_cell.length_c   1.000
_cell.angle_alpha   90.00
_cell.angle_beta   90.00
_cell.angle_gamma   90.00
#
_symmetry.space_group_name_H-M   'P 1'
#
loop_
_entity.id
_entity.type
_entity.pdbx_description
1 polymer ?
#
loop_
_entity_poly.entity_id
_entity_poly.type
_entity_poly.pdbx_seq_one_letter_code
_entity_poly.pdbx_strand_id
1 'polypeptide(L)'
;MELCNTIKYLLVSFCLMISWPSMGSGHAPVDWKELVNNSELIAIISLDSISKTPDGLLSTVTVIKPLKGNTASEHISILWKPSTASLTLNDFFKDYVVFINKRDDGTYSPSIISKSFWVIESDKRYVDLELNLSFIENIPNQLYEMRFEPGRHAYVDGYEIRRVFIDSLISYFEDQEHLKL
;
A
#
# COMPACT_ATOMS: atom_id res chain seq x y z
N MET A 1 21.78 26.73 -46.80
CA MET A 1 20.80 27.15 -45.78
C MET A 1 19.85 26.00 -45.38
N GLU A 2 20.23 24.74 -45.62
CA GLU A 2 19.34 23.58 -45.38
C GLU A 2 19.77 22.72 -44.18
N LEU A 3 21.06 22.74 -43.81
CA LEU A 3 21.60 21.97 -42.69
C LEU A 3 20.99 22.34 -41.32
N CYS A 4 20.59 23.60 -41.14
CA CYS A 4 20.07 24.14 -39.88
C CYS A 4 18.61 23.70 -39.61
N ASN A 5 17.84 23.41 -40.66
CA ASN A 5 16.45 22.94 -40.51
C ASN A 5 16.40 21.47 -40.13
N THR A 6 17.28 20.62 -40.71
CA THR A 6 17.33 19.18 -40.40
C THR A 6 17.68 18.92 -38.93
N ILE A 7 18.59 19.71 -38.34
CA ILE A 7 18.96 19.61 -36.92
C ILE A 7 17.79 20.02 -36.00
N LYS A 8 17.00 21.04 -36.37
CA LYS A 8 15.81 21.44 -35.62
C LYS A 8 14.74 20.35 -35.58
N TYR A 9 14.48 19.68 -36.70
CA TYR A 9 13.51 18.58 -36.75
C TYR A 9 13.98 17.33 -35.99
N LEU A 10 15.30 17.08 -35.97
CA LEU A 10 15.88 15.97 -35.22
C LEU A 10 15.75 16.19 -33.70
N LEU A 11 16.00 17.42 -33.23
CA LEU A 11 15.87 17.80 -31.82
C LEU A 11 14.42 17.78 -31.34
N VAL A 12 13.47 18.25 -32.15
CA VAL A 12 12.04 18.18 -31.82
C VAL A 12 11.55 16.73 -31.74
N SER A 13 12.01 15.87 -32.65
CA SER A 13 11.67 14.43 -32.63
C SER A 13 12.31 13.71 -31.43
N PHE A 14 13.52 14.09 -31.02
CA PHE A 14 14.18 13.54 -29.83
C PHE A 14 13.46 13.96 -28.55
N CYS A 15 13.01 15.21 -28.44
CA CYS A 15 12.22 15.67 -27.29
C CYS A 15 10.86 14.96 -27.20
N LEU A 16 10.21 14.65 -28.33
CA LEU A 16 8.95 13.92 -28.34
C LEU A 16 9.11 12.46 -27.91
N MET A 17 10.23 11.81 -28.25
CA MET A 17 10.51 10.43 -27.83
C MET A 17 10.92 10.29 -26.36
N ILE A 18 11.42 11.35 -25.71
CA ILE A 18 11.68 11.38 -24.26
C ILE A 18 10.42 11.76 -23.46
N SER A 19 9.44 12.40 -24.12
CA SER A 19 8.19 12.83 -23.49
C SER A 19 7.08 11.77 -23.47
N TRP A 20 7.35 10.53 -23.87
CA TRP A 20 6.50 9.41 -23.48
C TRP A 20 7.03 8.84 -22.15
N PRO A 21 6.49 9.27 -20.99
CA PRO A 21 6.49 8.35 -19.87
C PRO A 21 5.69 7.15 -20.38
N SER A 22 6.38 6.02 -20.49
CA SER A 22 5.76 4.72 -20.67
C SER A 22 4.48 4.67 -19.83
N MET A 23 3.34 4.68 -20.51
CA MET A 23 2.04 4.37 -19.95
C MET A 23 2.07 2.92 -19.47
N GLY A 24 2.66 2.71 -18.30
CA GLY A 24 2.14 1.80 -17.32
C GLY A 24 1.76 2.68 -16.15
N SER A 25 0.49 2.70 -15.77
CA SER A 25 0.05 3.19 -14.45
C SER A 25 0.55 2.27 -13.33
N GLY A 26 1.80 1.80 -13.43
CA GLY A 26 2.50 0.97 -12.48
C GLY A 26 3.02 1.89 -11.39
N HIS A 27 2.36 1.84 -10.24
CA HIS A 27 2.76 2.59 -9.06
C HIS A 27 4.27 2.40 -8.82
N ALA A 28 5.01 3.51 -8.74
CA ALA A 28 6.47 3.48 -8.51
C ALA A 28 6.78 2.55 -7.32
N PRO A 29 7.84 1.71 -7.38
CA PRO A 29 8.21 0.85 -6.26
C PRO A 29 8.46 1.67 -5.00
N VAL A 30 8.17 1.08 -3.84
CA VAL A 30 8.27 1.73 -2.54
C VAL A 30 9.07 0.82 -1.63
N ASP A 31 10.10 1.35 -1.01
CA ASP A 31 10.90 0.58 -0.06
C ASP A 31 10.10 0.32 1.24
N TRP A 32 10.23 -0.87 1.82
CA TRP A 32 9.59 -1.21 3.09
C TRP A 32 9.92 -0.22 4.20
N LYS A 33 11.19 0.19 4.34
CA LYS A 33 11.60 1.15 5.36
C LYS A 33 11.00 2.52 5.08
N GLU A 34 10.91 2.92 3.82
CA GLU A 34 10.25 4.16 3.43
C GLU A 34 8.78 4.15 3.84
N LEU A 35 8.04 3.08 3.49
CA LEU A 35 6.64 2.91 3.88
C LEU A 35 6.48 2.99 5.41
N VAL A 36 7.27 2.22 6.15
CA VAL A 36 7.20 2.21 7.62
C VAL A 36 7.58 3.56 8.21
N ASN A 37 8.61 4.23 7.73
CA ASN A 37 9.08 5.50 8.28
C ASN A 37 8.11 6.64 7.99
N ASN A 38 7.50 6.65 6.81
CA ASN A 38 6.51 7.63 6.40
C ASN A 38 5.12 7.40 6.98
N SER A 39 4.93 6.40 7.84
CA SER A 39 3.69 6.15 8.58
C SER A 39 3.81 6.55 10.04
N GLU A 40 2.96 7.48 10.47
CA GLU A 40 2.83 7.84 11.89
C GLU A 40 2.12 6.74 12.68
N LEU A 41 1.10 6.11 12.08
CA LEU A 41 0.37 4.98 12.65
C LEU A 41 0.37 3.81 11.66
N ILE A 42 0.78 2.63 12.15
CA ILE A 42 0.57 1.35 11.47
C ILE A 42 -0.30 0.51 12.39
N ALA A 43 -1.41 -0.01 11.90
CA ALA A 43 -2.38 -0.72 12.75
C ALA A 43 -3.14 -1.80 12.00
N ILE A 44 -3.60 -2.79 12.76
CA ILE A 44 -4.66 -3.71 12.35
C ILE A 44 -6.00 -3.05 12.68
N ILE A 45 -6.88 -2.95 11.70
CA ILE A 45 -8.18 -2.26 11.81
C ILE A 45 -9.31 -3.12 11.25
N SER A 46 -10.53 -2.83 11.69
CA SER A 46 -11.77 -3.33 11.10
C SER A 46 -12.61 -2.15 10.58
N LEU A 47 -13.25 -2.31 9.43
CA LEU A 47 -14.02 -1.25 8.80
C LEU A 47 -15.43 -1.16 9.40
N ASP A 48 -15.80 0.02 9.94
CA ASP A 48 -17.12 0.24 10.54
C ASP A 48 -18.11 0.84 9.53
N SER A 49 -17.68 1.90 8.82
CA SER A 49 -18.53 2.62 7.86
C SER A 49 -17.71 3.31 6.77
N ILE A 50 -18.34 3.57 5.62
CA ILE A 50 -17.80 4.39 4.54
C ILE A 50 -18.84 5.45 4.19
N SER A 51 -18.38 6.69 4.02
CA SER A 51 -19.19 7.79 3.51
C SER A 51 -18.45 8.56 2.42
N LYS A 52 -19.18 9.20 1.53
CA LYS A 52 -18.60 10.06 0.49
C LYS A 52 -18.61 11.50 0.96
N THR A 53 -17.48 12.18 0.82
CA THR A 53 -17.32 13.60 1.13
C THR A 53 -16.91 14.36 -0.15
N PRO A 54 -16.93 15.71 -0.14
CA PRO A 54 -16.39 16.49 -1.25
C PRO A 54 -14.91 16.19 -1.54
N ASP A 55 -14.16 15.80 -0.51
CA ASP A 55 -12.71 15.60 -0.58
C ASP A 55 -12.29 14.14 -0.85
N GLY A 56 -13.24 13.19 -0.91
CA GLY A 56 -12.95 11.78 -1.14
C GLY A 56 -13.95 10.82 -0.49
N LEU A 57 -13.45 9.65 -0.09
CA LEU A 57 -14.17 8.67 0.71
C LEU A 57 -13.63 8.72 2.13
N LEU A 58 -14.53 8.81 3.11
CA LEU A 58 -14.19 8.80 4.53
C LEU A 58 -14.61 7.46 5.11
N SER A 59 -13.65 6.68 5.58
CA SER A 59 -13.88 5.45 6.33
C SER A 59 -13.81 5.73 7.82
N THR A 60 -14.74 5.20 8.60
CA THR A 60 -14.59 5.05 10.06
C THR A 60 -14.19 3.62 10.34
N VAL A 61 -13.19 3.43 11.18
CA VAL A 61 -12.60 2.12 11.46
C VAL A 61 -12.35 1.95 12.94
N THR A 62 -12.48 0.72 13.41
CA THR A 62 -12.06 0.30 14.75
C THR A 62 -10.61 -0.16 14.69
N VAL A 63 -9.75 0.37 15.57
CA VAL A 63 -8.36 -0.04 15.73
C VAL A 63 -8.31 -1.27 16.63
N ILE A 64 -8.02 -2.43 16.03
CA ILE A 64 -7.89 -3.71 16.75
C ILE A 64 -6.55 -3.77 17.49
N LYS A 65 -5.46 -3.42 16.80
CA LYS A 65 -4.11 -3.44 17.38
C LYS A 65 -3.21 -2.42 16.70
N PRO A 66 -2.65 -1.44 17.43
CA PRO A 66 -1.55 -0.64 16.91
C PRO A 66 -0.29 -1.50 16.80
N LEU A 67 0.41 -1.38 15.68
CA LEU A 67 1.72 -1.99 15.42
C LEU A 67 2.85 -0.96 15.51
N LYS A 68 2.58 0.29 15.10
CA LYS A 68 3.49 1.43 15.26
C LYS A 68 2.68 2.66 15.60
N GLY A 69 3.14 3.43 16.57
CA GLY A 69 2.49 4.68 16.97
C GLY A 69 1.25 4.43 17.82
N ASN A 70 0.75 5.49 18.46
CA ASN A 70 -0.38 5.41 19.38
C ASN A 70 -1.56 6.23 18.85
N THR A 71 -2.76 5.75 19.16
CA THR A 71 -4.00 6.50 18.99
C THR A 71 -4.66 6.67 20.35
N ALA A 72 -5.21 7.85 20.62
CA ALA A 72 -5.98 8.11 21.83
C ALA A 72 -7.41 7.54 21.75
N SER A 73 -7.84 7.15 20.55
CA SER A 73 -9.20 6.66 20.28
C SER A 73 -9.14 5.28 19.63
N GLU A 74 -10.02 4.39 20.08
CA GLU A 74 -10.24 3.08 19.46
C GLU A 74 -10.89 3.20 18.08
N HIS A 75 -11.65 4.28 17.83
CA HIS A 75 -12.22 4.58 16.51
C HIS A 75 -11.50 5.75 15.86
N ILE A 76 -11.10 5.59 14.60
CA ILE A 76 -10.46 6.64 13.82
C ILE A 76 -11.14 6.82 12.46
N SER A 77 -10.99 8.00 11.87
CA SER A 77 -11.47 8.29 10.52
C SER A 77 -10.30 8.37 9.54
N ILE A 78 -10.40 7.70 8.39
CA ILE A 78 -9.39 7.70 7.32
C ILE A 78 -10.01 8.29 6.06
N LEU A 79 -9.42 9.38 5.55
CA LEU A 79 -9.83 10.03 4.31
C LEU A 79 -9.01 9.51 3.11
N TRP A 80 -9.69 8.82 2.20
CA TRP A 80 -9.17 8.29 0.94
C TRP A 80 -9.45 9.29 -0.19
N LYS A 81 -8.39 9.91 -0.73
CA LYS A 81 -8.53 10.89 -1.82
C LYS A 81 -9.07 10.23 -3.11
N PRO A 82 -9.75 10.97 -4.01
CA PRO A 82 -10.32 10.42 -5.24
C PRO A 82 -9.32 9.73 -6.17
N SER A 83 -8.06 10.20 -6.19
CA SER A 83 -6.97 9.55 -6.94
C SER A 83 -6.55 8.17 -6.38
N THR A 84 -7.04 7.83 -5.18
CA THR A 84 -6.80 6.56 -4.49
C THR A 84 -8.02 5.63 -4.53
N ALA A 85 -9.14 6.09 -5.10
CA ALA A 85 -10.45 5.43 -5.01
C ALA A 85 -10.53 4.07 -5.71
N SER A 86 -9.53 3.67 -6.50
CA SER A 86 -9.43 2.32 -7.05
C SER A 86 -9.04 1.25 -6.02
N LEU A 87 -8.58 1.67 -4.83
CA LEU A 87 -8.19 0.78 -3.73
C LEU A 87 -8.73 1.41 -2.44
N THR A 88 -9.99 1.13 -2.13
CA THR A 88 -10.63 1.54 -0.87
C THR A 88 -10.86 0.29 -0.02
N LEU A 89 -10.81 0.44 1.30
CA LEU A 89 -11.43 -0.53 2.21
C LEU A 89 -12.89 -0.67 1.78
N ASN A 90 -13.29 -1.82 1.26
CA ASN A 90 -14.60 -2.04 0.68
C ASN A 90 -15.30 -3.28 1.26
N ASP A 91 -14.59 -4.06 2.06
CA ASP A 91 -15.07 -5.30 2.66
C ASP A 91 -15.18 -5.12 4.17
N PHE A 92 -16.42 -4.89 4.62
CA PHE A 92 -16.75 -4.74 6.04
C PHE A 92 -16.51 -6.01 6.86
N PHE A 93 -16.27 -7.15 6.22
CA PHE A 93 -16.07 -8.44 6.89
C PHE A 93 -14.61 -8.86 6.96
N LYS A 94 -13.69 -7.98 6.55
CA LYS A 94 -12.25 -8.22 6.62
C LYS A 94 -11.58 -7.21 7.53
N ASP A 95 -10.53 -7.69 8.17
CA ASP A 95 -9.57 -6.83 8.83
C ASP A 95 -8.50 -6.38 7.85
N TYR A 96 -7.82 -5.29 8.17
CA TYR A 96 -6.81 -4.70 7.33
C TYR A 96 -5.60 -4.28 8.14
N VAL A 97 -4.40 -4.41 7.58
CA VAL A 97 -3.23 -3.66 8.04
C VAL A 97 -3.24 -2.31 7.32
N VAL A 98 -3.11 -1.19 8.02
CA VAL A 98 -3.03 0.14 7.42
C VAL A 98 -1.74 0.86 7.78
N PHE A 99 -1.30 1.73 6.87
CA PHE A 99 -0.11 2.59 6.95
C PHE A 99 -0.58 4.04 6.71
N ILE A 100 -0.71 4.83 7.78
CA ILE A 100 -1.43 6.10 7.74
C ILE A 100 -0.73 7.21 8.52
N ASN A 101 -1.00 8.45 8.11
CA ASN A 101 -0.53 9.69 8.73
C ASN A 101 -1.69 10.52 9.25
N LYS A 102 -1.51 11.12 10.43
CA LYS A 102 -2.48 12.05 10.99
C LYS A 102 -2.44 13.36 10.22
N ARG A 103 -3.62 13.93 10.00
CA ARG A 103 -3.82 15.22 9.36
C ARG A 103 -4.04 16.29 10.43
N ASP A 104 -3.88 17.54 10.03
CA ASP A 104 -4.11 18.70 10.89
C ASP A 104 -5.56 18.77 11.42
N ASP A 105 -6.51 18.25 10.64
CA ASP A 105 -7.93 18.16 10.99
C ASP A 105 -8.25 17.00 11.97
N GLY A 106 -7.25 16.23 12.38
CA GLY A 106 -7.37 15.10 13.32
C GLY A 106 -7.77 13.77 12.66
N THR A 107 -8.16 13.77 11.39
CA THR A 107 -8.38 12.52 10.62
C THR A 107 -7.05 11.93 10.15
N TYR A 108 -7.08 10.72 9.62
CA TYR A 108 -5.93 10.05 9.04
C TYR A 108 -6.00 10.05 7.51
N SER A 109 -4.85 9.88 6.86
CA SER A 109 -4.76 9.65 5.42
C SER A 109 -3.70 8.59 5.08
N PRO A 110 -3.84 7.93 3.92
CA PRO A 110 -2.83 7.00 3.42
C PRO A 110 -1.42 7.61 3.40
N SER A 111 -0.43 6.92 3.98
CA SER A 111 0.97 7.35 3.92
C SER A 111 1.50 7.33 2.48
N ILE A 112 1.12 6.30 1.73
CA ILE A 112 1.50 6.09 0.33
C ILE A 112 0.28 5.57 -0.45
N ILE A 113 -0.16 6.34 -1.46
CA ILE A 113 -1.30 6.00 -2.31
C ILE A 113 -1.18 4.55 -2.82
N SER A 114 -2.30 3.80 -2.85
CA SER A 114 -2.45 2.40 -3.31
C SER A 114 -1.76 1.32 -2.48
N LYS A 115 -0.82 1.65 -1.61
CA LYS A 115 -0.02 0.68 -0.82
C LYS A 115 -0.24 0.76 0.68
N SER A 116 -1.11 1.68 1.10
CA SER A 116 -1.34 2.02 2.51
C SER A 116 -2.29 1.08 3.24
N PHE A 117 -2.82 0.05 2.59
CA PHE A 117 -3.58 -0.97 3.31
C PHE A 117 -3.40 -2.34 2.68
N TRP A 118 -3.39 -3.36 3.52
CA TRP A 118 -3.27 -4.76 3.16
C TRP A 118 -4.49 -5.50 3.70
N VAL A 119 -5.15 -6.25 2.83
CA VAL A 119 -6.35 -7.02 3.19
C VAL A 119 -5.92 -8.30 3.91
N ILE A 120 -6.45 -8.53 5.11
CA ILE A 120 -6.16 -9.74 5.88
C ILE A 120 -7.16 -10.81 5.47
N GLU A 121 -6.66 -11.96 5.01
CA GLU A 121 -7.50 -13.12 4.73
C GLU A 121 -7.95 -13.78 6.05
N SER A 122 -9.26 -13.92 6.21
CA SER A 122 -9.93 -14.17 7.50
C SER A 122 -9.79 -15.61 8.01
N ASP A 123 -9.53 -16.57 7.14
CA ASP A 123 -9.42 -17.99 7.50
C ASP A 123 -8.09 -18.33 8.20
N LYS A 124 -7.02 -17.61 7.86
CA LYS A 124 -5.65 -17.95 8.28
C LYS A 124 -4.79 -16.75 8.69
N ARG A 125 -5.37 -15.55 8.77
CA ARG A 125 -4.72 -14.30 9.22
C ARG A 125 -3.39 -14.05 8.51
N TYR A 126 -3.43 -13.90 7.19
CA TYR A 126 -2.28 -13.55 6.38
C TYR A 126 -2.62 -12.48 5.34
N VAL A 127 -1.57 -11.92 4.74
CA VAL A 127 -1.62 -11.03 3.57
C VAL A 127 -0.76 -11.64 2.47
N ASP A 128 -1.32 -11.75 1.28
CA ASP A 128 -0.61 -12.13 0.06
C ASP A 128 -0.13 -10.86 -0.65
N LEU A 129 1.18 -10.77 -0.93
CA LEU A 129 1.83 -9.55 -1.43
C LEU A 129 1.78 -9.40 -2.97
N GLU A 130 0.88 -10.07 -3.64
CA GLU A 130 0.77 -10.09 -5.11
C GLU A 130 0.00 -8.87 -5.65
N LEU A 131 0.11 -8.66 -6.96
CA LEU A 131 -0.52 -7.55 -7.69
C LEU A 131 -0.13 -6.19 -7.12
N ASN A 132 -0.94 -5.61 -6.24
CA ASN A 132 -0.80 -4.24 -5.75
C ASN A 132 0.33 -4.07 -4.73
N LEU A 133 0.63 -5.12 -3.96
CA LEU A 133 1.67 -5.10 -2.92
C LEU A 133 3.03 -5.57 -3.43
N SER A 134 3.08 -6.09 -4.66
CA SER A 134 4.31 -6.60 -5.28
C SER A 134 5.38 -5.51 -5.44
N PHE A 135 4.93 -4.25 -5.52
CA PHE A 135 5.75 -3.05 -5.62
C PHE A 135 6.28 -2.53 -4.28
N ILE A 136 6.17 -3.30 -3.19
CA ILE A 136 6.88 -3.03 -1.94
C ILE A 136 8.19 -3.82 -1.96
N GLU A 137 9.29 -3.08 -1.99
CA GLU A 137 10.66 -3.61 -2.10
C GLU A 137 11.30 -3.78 -0.72
N ASN A 138 12.31 -4.66 -0.65
CA ASN A 138 13.14 -4.86 0.54
C ASN A 138 12.37 -5.17 1.84
N ILE A 139 11.21 -5.83 1.71
CA ILE A 139 10.49 -6.37 2.86
C ILE A 139 11.42 -7.38 3.58
N PRO A 140 11.62 -7.25 4.90
CA PRO A 140 12.41 -8.20 5.67
C PRO A 140 11.97 -9.65 5.45
N ASN A 141 12.92 -10.55 5.14
CA ASN A 141 12.62 -11.96 4.87
C ASN A 141 11.92 -12.68 6.03
N GLN A 142 12.06 -12.18 7.26
CA GLN A 142 11.35 -12.73 8.43
C GLN A 142 9.84 -12.43 8.44
N LEU A 143 9.38 -11.46 7.63
CA LEU A 143 7.95 -11.10 7.55
C LEU A 143 7.17 -12.01 6.63
N TYR A 144 7.81 -12.66 5.65
CA TYR A 144 7.11 -13.43 4.63
C TYR A 144 7.69 -14.83 4.41
N GLU A 145 6.82 -15.75 4.04
CA GLU A 145 7.20 -17.05 3.51
C GLU A 145 6.89 -17.10 2.01
N MET A 146 7.73 -17.79 1.25
CA MET A 146 7.40 -18.15 -0.12
C MET A 146 6.38 -19.31 -0.09
N ARG A 147 5.24 -19.14 -0.76
CA ARG A 147 4.23 -20.19 -0.91
C ARG A 147 3.94 -20.41 -2.38
N PHE A 148 3.71 -21.66 -2.77
CA PHE A 148 3.26 -21.98 -4.11
C PHE A 148 1.74 -21.98 -4.14
N GLU A 149 1.14 -21.12 -4.96
CA GLU A 149 -0.30 -21.12 -5.20
C GLU A 149 -0.60 -21.79 -6.55
N PRO A 150 -1.51 -22.77 -6.58
CA PRO A 150 -1.88 -23.42 -7.83
C PRO A 150 -2.55 -22.41 -8.77
N GLY A 151 -2.25 -22.52 -10.06
CA GLY A 151 -2.93 -21.72 -11.08
C GLY A 151 -4.43 -21.98 -11.04
N ARG A 152 -5.24 -20.92 -11.17
CA ARG A 152 -6.71 -21.00 -11.13
C ARG A 152 -7.32 -21.75 -12.33
N HIS A 153 -6.51 -22.05 -13.34
CA HIS A 153 -6.92 -22.76 -14.56
C HIS A 153 -5.89 -23.84 -14.91
N ALA A 154 -6.36 -24.95 -15.50
CA ALA A 154 -5.54 -26.12 -15.84
C ALA A 154 -4.36 -25.85 -16.80
N TYR A 155 -4.27 -24.64 -17.36
CA TYR A 155 -3.24 -24.21 -18.32
C TYR A 155 -2.31 -23.12 -17.77
N VAL A 156 -2.48 -22.73 -16.50
CA VAL A 156 -1.61 -21.77 -15.84
C VAL A 156 -0.80 -22.54 -14.80
N ASP A 157 0.51 -22.63 -15.02
CA ASP A 157 1.41 -23.14 -14.00
C ASP A 157 1.23 -22.33 -12.72
N GLY A 158 1.28 -22.99 -11.56
CA GLY A 158 1.20 -22.27 -10.29
C GLY A 158 2.34 -21.26 -10.16
N TYR A 159 2.15 -20.29 -9.28
CA TYR A 159 3.09 -19.20 -9.09
C TYR A 159 3.50 -19.12 -7.63
N GLU A 160 4.73 -18.69 -7.39
CA GLU A 160 5.20 -18.40 -6.04
C GLU A 160 4.67 -17.04 -5.60
N ILE A 161 4.20 -17.00 -4.37
CA ILE A 161 3.70 -15.82 -3.70
C ILE A 161 4.50 -15.54 -2.44
N ARG A 162 4.57 -14.27 -2.06
CA ARG A 162 5.10 -13.86 -0.76
C ARG A 162 3.92 -13.68 0.19
N ARG A 163 3.79 -14.57 1.16
CA ARG A 163 2.74 -14.54 2.18
C ARG A 163 3.27 -14.01 3.50
N VAL A 164 2.70 -12.91 3.99
CA VAL A 164 2.98 -12.34 5.31
C VAL A 164 1.94 -12.84 6.30
N PHE A 165 2.37 -13.56 7.34
CA PHE A 165 1.50 -13.91 8.45
C PHE A 165 1.37 -12.74 9.42
N ILE A 166 0.15 -12.49 9.89
CA ILE A 166 -0.12 -11.35 10.79
C ILE A 166 0.64 -11.47 12.11
N ASP A 167 0.82 -12.68 12.62
CA ASP A 167 1.60 -12.89 13.84
C ASP A 167 3.08 -12.55 13.64
N SER A 168 3.67 -12.89 12.48
CA SER A 168 5.05 -12.50 12.14
C SER A 168 5.19 -10.97 12.01
N LEU A 169 4.17 -10.30 11.47
CA LEU A 169 4.13 -8.84 11.38
C LEU A 169 4.04 -8.19 12.76
N ILE A 170 3.21 -8.74 13.64
CA ILE A 170 3.09 -8.30 15.04
C ILE A 170 4.45 -8.42 15.74
N SER A 171 5.05 -9.61 15.74
CA SER A 171 6.35 -9.85 16.39
C SER A 171 7.45 -8.93 15.85
N TYR A 172 7.47 -8.69 14.53
CA TYR A 172 8.42 -7.76 13.91
C TYR A 172 8.35 -6.36 14.52
N PHE A 173 7.15 -5.82 14.73
CA PHE A 173 7.00 -4.49 15.29
C PHE A 173 7.25 -4.45 16.80
N GLU A 174 6.86 -5.49 17.54
CA GLU A 174 7.14 -5.61 18.98
C GLU A 174 8.66 -5.69 19.25
N ASP A 175 9.40 -6.49 18.48
CA ASP A 175 10.86 -6.60 18.58
C ASP A 175 11.58 -5.27 18.29
N GLN A 176 11.05 -4.46 17.37
CA GLN A 176 11.62 -3.16 17.02
C GLN A 176 11.35 -2.09 18.09
N GLU A 177 10.28 -2.21 18.89
CA GLU A 177 10.06 -1.30 20.02
C GLU A 177 11.04 -1.56 21.15
N HIS A 178 11.37 -2.82 21.43
CA HIS A 178 12.39 -3.17 22.42
C HIS A 178 13.80 -2.69 22.04
N LEU A 179 14.06 -2.43 20.75
CA LEU A 179 15.33 -1.89 20.25
C LEU A 179 15.41 -0.35 20.28
N LYS A 180 14.35 0.35 20.70
CA LYS A 180 14.29 1.82 20.80
C LYS A 180 14.44 2.34 22.24
N LEU A 181 14.78 1.46 23.20
CA LEU A 181 15.04 1.79 24.61
C LEU A 181 16.52 2.05 24.89
#